data_AF-A0A954NH54-F1
#
_entry.id   AF-A0A954NH54-F1
#
_cell.length_a   1.000
_cell.length_b   1.000
_cell.length_c   1.000
_cell.angle_alpha   90.00
_cell.angle_beta   90.00
_cell.angle_gamma   90.00
#
_symmetry.space_group_name_H-M   'P 1'
#
loop_
_entity.id
_entity.type
_entity.pdbx_description
1 polymer ?
#
loop_
_entity_poly.entity_id
_entity_poly.type
_entity_poly.pdbx_seq_one_letter_code
_entity_poly.pdbx_strand_id
1 'polypeptide(L)'
;MVKRPKYTEETAISFYDQVSGLISAGVFFLAFIVAVLFLLWLSVMASRARINTAVEVVGPELGEDEKPEGEADDIEEPGSEFPEVETPQLADALEALSSAVSNIAASDREVDGSAEAMGAGRGLGSRGGGGLGNGGPGPWERWEIRYTTASRDAYAQQLDGLGIELGAIQREGPAIVYITNLSRGMATRSGTKSQEKRVFFNYNRGVLRDWDIQFAEAAGVNLRDKLLVQFYPPTIQQTLLELERRKLGGRTVEEVYRTVFGVRPAGGSFEFYVIDQTYK
;
A
#
# COMPACT_ATOMS: atom_id res chain seq x y z
N MET A 1 65.97 74.35 -9.06
CA MET A 1 64.76 73.51 -8.92
C MET A 1 65.13 72.08 -9.30
N VAL A 2 65.21 71.17 -8.31
CA VAL A 2 65.54 69.75 -8.54
C VAL A 2 64.24 68.97 -8.67
N LYS A 3 64.00 68.39 -9.85
CA LYS A 3 62.80 67.60 -10.14
C LYS A 3 63.01 66.17 -9.61
N ARG A 4 62.31 65.80 -8.54
CA ARG A 4 62.35 64.43 -8.01
C ARG A 4 61.54 63.49 -8.93
N PRO A 5 62.05 62.29 -9.28
CA PRO A 5 61.28 61.33 -10.06
C PRO A 5 60.16 60.74 -9.20
N LYS A 6 58.93 60.71 -9.74
CA LYS A 6 57.83 59.91 -9.20
C LYS A 6 58.01 58.48 -9.70
N TYR A 7 58.28 57.55 -8.80
CA TYR A 7 58.15 56.13 -9.10
C TYR A 7 56.65 55.80 -9.09
N THR A 8 56.13 55.48 -10.27
CA THR A 8 54.80 54.87 -10.40
C THR A 8 55.09 53.38 -10.53
N GLU A 9 55.04 52.65 -9.42
CA GLU A 9 55.16 51.20 -9.47
C GLU A 9 53.84 50.65 -10.01
N GLU A 10 53.83 50.29 -11.28
CA GLU A 10 52.75 49.52 -11.87
C GLU A 10 52.85 48.09 -11.33
N THR A 11 51.94 47.72 -10.42
CA THR A 11 51.83 46.33 -9.93
C THR A 11 51.28 45.45 -11.04
N ALA A 12 52.16 44.99 -11.92
CA ALA A 12 51.84 44.00 -12.93
C ALA A 12 51.54 42.66 -12.24
N ILE A 13 50.31 42.16 -12.41
CA ILE A 13 49.87 40.89 -11.86
C ILE A 13 50.61 39.77 -12.60
N SER A 14 51.33 38.91 -11.87
CA SER A 14 52.03 37.76 -12.44
C SER A 14 51.03 36.76 -13.02
N PHE A 15 51.37 36.12 -14.14
CA PHE A 15 50.59 35.02 -14.72
C PHE A 15 50.30 33.90 -13.70
N TYR A 16 51.22 33.70 -12.75
CA TYR A 16 51.04 32.75 -11.65
C TYR A 16 49.88 33.12 -10.72
N ASP A 17 49.70 34.41 -10.43
CA ASP A 17 48.64 34.90 -9.55
C ASP A 17 47.26 34.76 -10.20
N GLN A 18 47.18 34.96 -11.52
CA GLN A 18 45.95 34.74 -12.29
C GLN A 18 45.56 33.25 -12.34
N VAL A 19 46.53 32.36 -12.57
CA VAL A 19 46.28 30.91 -12.62
C VAL A 19 45.95 30.36 -11.23
N SER A 20 46.67 30.82 -10.20
CA SER A 20 46.39 30.47 -8.80
C SER A 20 44.98 30.93 -8.39
N GLY A 21 44.61 32.17 -8.72
CA GLY A 21 43.27 32.71 -8.47
C GLY A 21 42.16 31.91 -9.18
N LEU A 22 42.37 31.51 -10.43
CA LEU A 22 41.41 30.69 -11.19
C LEU A 22 41.21 29.30 -10.56
N ILE A 23 42.30 28.64 -10.16
CA ILE A 23 42.24 27.33 -9.51
C ILE A 23 41.55 27.45 -8.15
N SER A 24 41.91 28.44 -7.33
CA SER A 24 41.27 28.68 -6.04
C SER A 24 39.77 28.96 -6.21
N ALA A 25 39.37 29.80 -7.17
CA ALA A 25 37.97 30.07 -7.46
C ALA A 25 37.20 28.79 -7.87
N GLY A 26 37.81 27.94 -8.70
CA GLY A 26 37.23 26.65 -9.09
C GLY A 26 37.02 25.70 -7.92
N VAL A 27 38.01 25.60 -7.01
CA VAL A 27 37.91 24.77 -5.80
C VAL A 27 36.81 25.29 -4.87
N PHE A 28 36.72 26.60 -4.66
CA PHE A 28 35.66 27.19 -3.84
C PHE A 28 34.26 27.00 -4.44
N PHE A 29 34.14 27.12 -5.77
CA PHE A 29 32.87 26.89 -6.45
C PHE A 29 32.42 25.42 -6.33
N LEU A 30 33.34 24.47 -6.50
CA LEU A 30 33.05 23.05 -6.31
C LEU A 30 32.68 22.74 -4.85
N ALA A 31 33.43 23.28 -3.88
CA ALA A 31 33.13 23.13 -2.46
C ALA A 31 31.75 23.70 -2.11
N PHE A 32 31.37 24.82 -2.71
CA PHE A 32 30.04 25.41 -2.53
C PHE A 32 28.92 24.50 -3.06
N ILE A 33 29.07 23.93 -4.25
CA ILE A 33 28.09 22.98 -4.81
C ILE A 33 27.95 21.76 -3.90
N VAL A 34 29.06 21.19 -3.45
CA VAL A 34 29.06 20.04 -2.54
C VAL A 34 28.39 20.40 -1.21
N ALA A 35 28.65 21.60 -0.66
CA ALA A 35 27.99 22.07 0.55
C ALA A 35 26.48 22.24 0.38
N VAL A 36 26.01 22.77 -0.76
CA VAL A 36 24.57 22.88 -1.06
C VAL A 36 23.94 21.50 -1.17
N LEU A 37 24.56 20.56 -1.89
CA LEU A 37 24.07 19.18 -1.98
C LEU A 37 24.06 18.50 -0.61
N PHE A 38 25.06 18.74 0.22
CA PHE A 38 25.13 18.24 1.59
C PHE A 38 23.99 18.81 2.46
N LEU A 39 23.69 20.11 2.34
CA LEU A 39 22.57 20.74 3.05
C LEU A 39 21.21 20.20 2.57
N LEU A 40 21.03 19.97 1.27
CA LEU A 40 19.83 19.34 0.73
C LEU A 40 19.69 17.90 1.25
N TRP A 41 20.78 17.14 1.28
CA TRP A 41 20.79 15.79 1.85
C TRP A 41 20.46 15.79 3.35
N LEU A 42 21.04 16.72 4.11
CA LEU A 42 20.80 16.86 5.55
C LEU A 42 19.35 17.28 5.84
N SER A 43 18.76 18.14 4.98
CA SER A 43 17.35 18.50 5.05
C SER A 43 16.44 17.29 4.83
N VAL A 44 16.70 16.48 3.79
CA VAL A 44 15.95 15.24 3.53
C VAL A 44 16.11 14.23 4.68
N MET A 45 17.32 14.09 5.22
CA MET A 45 17.60 13.21 6.37
C MET A 45 16.88 13.67 7.64
N ALA A 46 16.89 14.98 7.94
CA ALA A 46 16.19 15.55 9.09
C ALA A 46 14.67 15.42 8.97
N SER A 47 14.10 15.55 7.78
CA SER A 47 12.67 15.29 7.53
C SER A 47 12.29 13.82 7.77
N ARG A 48 13.17 12.87 7.45
CA ARG A 48 12.98 11.45 7.80
C ARG A 48 13.10 11.19 9.31
N ALA A 49 13.99 11.90 10.01
CA ALA A 49 14.17 11.75 11.46
C ALA A 49 12.99 12.32 12.29
N ARG A 50 12.31 13.37 11.80
CA ARG A 50 11.13 13.96 12.49
C ARG A 50 9.87 13.09 12.45
N ILE A 51 9.82 12.07 11.59
CA ILE A 51 8.73 11.08 11.56
C ILE A 51 8.84 10.10 12.74
N ASN A 52 10.00 10.01 13.41
CA ASN A 52 10.22 9.08 14.53
C ASN A 52 10.02 9.69 15.92
N THR A 53 9.44 10.89 16.03
CA THR A 53 9.29 11.55 17.33
C THR A 53 8.06 11.05 18.09
N ALA A 54 8.32 10.09 18.99
CA ALA A 54 7.60 9.75 20.21
C ALA A 54 6.07 9.62 20.10
N VAL A 55 5.60 8.41 19.84
CA VAL A 55 4.39 7.94 20.53
C VAL A 55 4.89 7.03 21.64
N GLU A 56 4.76 7.55 22.86
CA GLU A 56 4.76 6.78 24.09
C GLU A 56 3.94 5.52 23.88
N VAL A 57 4.61 4.36 23.94
CA VAL A 57 3.95 3.07 23.97
C VAL A 57 3.20 3.03 25.29
N VAL A 58 1.96 3.52 25.29
CA VAL A 58 0.97 3.12 26.28
C VAL A 58 0.67 1.66 25.93
N GLY A 59 1.55 0.77 26.40
CA GLY A 59 1.24 -0.63 26.49
C GLY A 59 0.03 -0.72 27.42
N PRO A 60 -1.08 -1.37 27.02
CA PRO A 60 -2.08 -1.72 28.01
C PRO A 60 -1.36 -2.57 29.05
N GLU A 61 -1.38 -2.04 30.27
CA GLU A 61 -0.92 -2.69 31.49
C GLU A 61 -1.38 -4.14 31.45
N LEU A 62 -0.41 -5.06 31.40
CA LEU A 62 -0.63 -6.49 31.59
C LEU A 62 -1.13 -6.65 33.02
N GLY A 63 -2.45 -6.56 33.20
CA GLY A 63 -3.13 -7.20 34.31
C GLY A 63 -2.87 -8.69 34.20
N GLU A 64 -1.92 -9.15 35.00
CA GLU A 64 -1.80 -10.54 35.41
C GLU A 64 -3.07 -10.91 36.17
N ASP A 65 -4.14 -11.27 35.47
CA ASP A 65 -5.28 -11.94 36.09
C ASP A 65 -5.88 -12.98 35.13
N GLU A 66 -5.82 -14.22 35.63
CA GLU A 66 -6.47 -15.46 35.22
C GLU A 66 -7.20 -15.53 33.87
N LYS A 67 -6.65 -16.38 32.99
CA LYS A 67 -7.37 -16.95 31.83
C LYS A 67 -8.70 -17.60 32.26
N PRO A 68 -9.83 -17.28 31.63
CA PRO A 68 -10.89 -18.26 31.47
C PRO A 68 -10.55 -19.19 30.30
N GLU A 69 -10.44 -20.49 30.56
CA GLU A 69 -10.61 -21.52 29.53
C GLU A 69 -12.01 -21.41 28.95
N GLY A 70 -12.14 -21.32 27.62
CA GLY A 70 -13.43 -21.22 26.96
C GLY A 70 -13.32 -21.47 25.46
N GLU A 71 -13.80 -22.66 25.09
CA GLU A 71 -14.27 -23.15 23.79
C GLU A 71 -13.40 -23.00 22.53
N ALA A 72 -12.94 -24.16 22.03
CA ALA A 72 -12.62 -24.32 20.63
C ALA A 72 -13.93 -24.22 19.83
N ASP A 73 -14.04 -23.24 18.93
CA ASP A 73 -15.10 -23.26 17.92
C ASP A 73 -14.85 -24.46 16.99
N ASP A 74 -15.55 -25.56 17.27
CA ASP A 74 -15.70 -26.67 16.35
C ASP A 74 -16.26 -26.13 15.04
N ILE A 75 -15.48 -26.29 13.97
CA ILE A 75 -15.89 -25.98 12.61
C ILE A 75 -16.95 -27.02 12.24
N GLU A 76 -18.21 -26.70 12.48
CA GLU A 76 -19.34 -27.49 12.00
C GLU A 76 -19.32 -27.51 10.46
N GLU A 77 -19.08 -28.68 9.89
CA GLU A 77 -19.21 -28.95 8.45
C GLU A 77 -20.66 -28.69 8.00
N PRO A 78 -20.91 -27.79 7.05
CA PRO A 78 -22.25 -27.69 6.47
C PRO A 78 -22.50 -28.93 5.59
N GLY A 79 -23.46 -29.72 6.05
CA GLY A 79 -23.97 -30.92 5.40
C GLY A 79 -24.47 -30.70 3.98
N SER A 80 -24.40 -31.79 3.23
CA SER A 80 -24.86 -31.92 1.84
C SER A 80 -26.38 -31.81 1.75
N GLU A 81 -26.89 -30.87 0.95
CA GLU A 81 -28.16 -31.02 0.22
C GLU A 81 -28.20 -29.99 -0.92
N PHE A 82 -28.10 -30.48 -2.16
CA PHE A 82 -28.32 -29.68 -3.37
C PHE A 82 -29.83 -29.65 -3.67
N PRO A 83 -30.47 -28.49 -3.81
CA PRO A 83 -31.64 -28.38 -4.66
C PRO A 83 -31.18 -28.25 -6.12
N GLU A 84 -31.55 -29.23 -6.95
CA GLU A 84 -31.38 -29.21 -8.40
C GLU A 84 -32.22 -28.07 -8.98
N VAL A 85 -31.57 -27.00 -9.46
CA VAL A 85 -32.24 -25.86 -10.09
C VAL A 85 -32.00 -25.93 -11.60
N GLU A 86 -33.11 -26.12 -12.33
CA GLU A 86 -33.19 -26.14 -13.78
C GLU A 86 -32.57 -24.87 -14.41
N THR A 87 -31.80 -25.07 -15.48
CA THR A 87 -31.17 -24.00 -16.24
C THR A 87 -32.15 -23.37 -17.23
N PRO A 88 -32.38 -22.04 -17.24
CA PRO A 88 -33.06 -21.40 -18.36
C PRO A 88 -32.07 -21.15 -19.51
N GLN A 89 -32.58 -21.32 -20.73
CA GLN A 89 -31.84 -21.40 -21.99
C GLN A 89 -31.19 -20.06 -22.39
N LEU A 90 -29.97 -20.15 -22.91
CA LEU A 90 -29.01 -19.08 -23.17
C LEU A 90 -29.37 -18.11 -24.33
N ALA A 91 -30.63 -18.00 -24.74
CA ALA A 91 -31.03 -17.28 -25.96
C ALA A 91 -31.33 -15.79 -25.76
N ASP A 92 -31.79 -15.36 -24.57
CA ASP A 92 -32.27 -13.98 -24.36
C ASP A 92 -31.20 -12.99 -23.82
N ALA A 93 -30.00 -13.46 -23.47
CA ALA A 93 -28.95 -12.61 -22.90
C ALA A 93 -28.15 -11.80 -23.95
N LEU A 94 -28.24 -12.16 -25.24
CA LEU A 94 -27.48 -11.51 -26.31
C LEU A 94 -28.13 -10.23 -26.85
N GLU A 95 -29.45 -10.06 -26.68
CA GLU A 95 -30.16 -8.87 -27.16
C GLU A 95 -29.99 -7.66 -26.22
N ALA A 96 -29.70 -7.89 -24.94
CA ALA A 96 -29.46 -6.84 -23.94
C ALA A 96 -28.08 -6.14 -24.06
N LEU A 97 -27.10 -6.76 -24.74
CA LEU A 97 -25.76 -6.20 -24.89
C LEU A 97 -25.64 -5.17 -26.03
N SER A 98 -26.61 -5.11 -26.96
CA SER A 98 -26.57 -4.17 -28.09
C SER A 98 -27.13 -2.78 -27.76
N SER A 99 -28.04 -2.65 -26.78
CA SER A 99 -28.67 -1.38 -26.41
C SER A 99 -27.84 -0.57 -25.40
N ALA A 100 -26.94 -1.21 -24.67
CA ALA A 100 -26.09 -0.57 -23.66
C ALA A 100 -24.93 0.26 -24.24
N VAL A 101 -24.50 0.01 -25.49
CA VAL A 101 -23.33 0.69 -26.09
C VAL A 101 -23.69 2.06 -26.68
N SER A 102 -24.98 2.33 -26.97
CA SER A 102 -25.40 3.61 -27.56
C SER A 102 -25.65 4.75 -26.55
N ASN A 103 -25.70 4.47 -25.25
CA ASN A 103 -25.99 5.49 -24.22
C ASN A 103 -24.76 6.13 -23.58
N ILE A 104 -23.54 5.74 -23.99
CA ILE A 104 -22.28 6.26 -23.41
C ILE A 104 -21.91 7.66 -23.95
N ALA A 105 -22.65 8.21 -24.92
CA ALA A 105 -22.37 9.50 -25.53
C ALA A 105 -23.22 10.70 -25.02
N ALA A 106 -24.06 10.51 -23.99
CA ALA A 106 -24.88 11.59 -23.41
C ALA A 106 -24.48 11.86 -21.95
N SER A 107 -23.32 12.49 -21.80
CA SER A 107 -22.99 13.55 -20.84
C SER A 107 -23.88 13.75 -19.59
N ASP A 108 -23.21 13.64 -18.44
CA ASP A 108 -23.19 14.67 -17.37
C ASP A 108 -24.50 14.95 -16.63
N ARG A 109 -24.70 14.27 -15.48
CA ARG A 109 -25.55 14.74 -14.37
C ARG A 109 -25.00 14.25 -13.02
N GLU A 110 -24.44 15.20 -12.28
CA GLU A 110 -24.67 15.46 -10.85
C GLU A 110 -25.08 14.25 -9.99
N VAL A 111 -24.14 13.71 -9.22
CA VAL A 111 -24.42 12.71 -8.17
C VAL A 111 -24.80 13.46 -6.90
N ASP A 112 -26.10 13.65 -6.73
CA ASP A 112 -26.72 14.13 -5.49
C ASP A 112 -26.75 13.03 -4.43
N GLY A 113 -26.48 13.41 -3.18
CA GLY A 113 -26.32 12.50 -2.06
C GLY A 113 -27.67 12.10 -1.45
N SER A 114 -27.87 10.80 -1.25
CA SER A 114 -28.85 10.30 -0.28
C SER A 114 -28.23 9.17 0.54
N ALA A 115 -27.98 9.45 1.82
CA ALA A 115 -27.29 8.59 2.78
C ALA A 115 -28.20 7.56 3.48
N GLU A 116 -29.35 7.20 2.91
CA GLU A 116 -30.41 6.49 3.65
C GLU A 116 -30.71 5.07 3.17
N ALA A 117 -29.89 4.48 2.28
CA ALA A 117 -30.09 3.11 1.76
C ALA A 117 -29.04 2.07 2.20
N MET A 118 -28.25 2.34 3.26
CA MET A 118 -27.28 1.38 3.81
C MET A 118 -27.81 0.57 5.02
N GLY A 119 -29.13 0.43 5.13
CA GLY A 119 -29.79 -0.37 6.17
C GLY A 119 -30.30 -1.71 5.63
N ALA A 120 -29.83 -2.80 6.25
CA ALA A 120 -30.35 -4.17 6.16
C ALA A 120 -30.05 -4.99 4.88
N GLY A 121 -28.90 -5.67 4.88
CA GLY A 121 -28.63 -6.83 4.02
C GLY A 121 -28.03 -7.98 4.84
N ARG A 122 -28.78 -9.07 5.00
CA ARG A 122 -28.27 -10.37 5.46
C ARG A 122 -27.45 -11.01 4.33
N GLY A 123 -26.20 -11.40 4.57
CA GLY A 123 -25.48 -12.25 3.60
C GLY A 123 -23.95 -12.18 3.69
N LEU A 124 -23.36 -13.25 4.24
CA LEU A 124 -22.02 -13.82 4.01
C LEU A 124 -20.86 -12.84 3.79
N GLY A 125 -20.06 -12.69 4.85
CA GLY A 125 -18.98 -11.73 5.00
C GLY A 125 -17.92 -11.76 3.90
N SER A 126 -17.62 -10.57 3.39
CA SER A 126 -16.37 -10.28 2.71
C SER A 126 -15.63 -9.23 3.54
N ARG A 127 -15.09 -9.68 4.67
CA ARG A 127 -14.19 -8.94 5.56
C ARG A 127 -12.95 -9.81 5.70
N GLY A 128 -11.95 -9.55 4.85
CA GLY A 128 -10.79 -10.42 4.70
C GLY A 128 -9.48 -9.72 5.00
N GLY A 129 -9.46 -8.80 5.97
CA GLY A 129 -8.24 -8.31 6.60
C GLY A 129 -8.03 -9.13 7.87
N GLY A 130 -7.01 -9.99 7.90
CA GLY A 130 -6.71 -10.82 9.07
C GLY A 130 -5.22 -10.81 9.37
N GLY A 131 -4.86 -10.91 10.64
CA GLY A 131 -3.51 -11.32 11.05
C GLY A 131 -3.54 -12.82 11.35
N LEU A 132 -2.49 -13.55 11.00
CA LEU A 132 -2.35 -14.97 11.38
C LEU A 132 -1.91 -15.16 12.85
N GLY A 133 -1.91 -14.09 13.65
CA GLY A 133 -1.50 -14.07 15.06
C GLY A 133 -2.68 -13.95 16.02
N ASN A 134 -2.50 -14.49 17.23
CA ASN A 134 -3.48 -14.46 18.33
C ASN A 134 -3.52 -13.09 19.03
N GLY A 135 -3.91 -12.05 18.29
CA GLY A 135 -4.13 -10.70 18.81
C GLY A 135 -5.54 -10.25 18.47
N GLY A 136 -6.18 -9.52 19.38
CA GLY A 136 -7.53 -9.00 19.22
C GLY A 136 -7.74 -8.15 17.96
N PRO A 137 -8.97 -7.64 17.74
CA PRO A 137 -9.35 -6.99 16.50
C PRO A 137 -8.44 -5.81 16.18
N GLY A 138 -7.64 -5.96 15.13
CA GLY A 138 -6.64 -4.98 14.75
C GLY A 138 -7.16 -3.91 13.80
N PRO A 139 -6.40 -2.83 13.58
CA PRO A 139 -6.76 -1.75 12.65
C PRO A 139 -7.18 -2.21 11.26
N TRP A 140 -6.60 -3.32 10.79
CA TRP A 140 -6.83 -3.88 9.47
C TRP A 140 -8.26 -4.40 9.22
N GLU A 141 -9.04 -4.69 10.26
CA GLU A 141 -10.40 -5.21 10.08
C GLU A 141 -11.39 -4.19 9.50
N ARG A 142 -11.11 -2.89 9.68
CA ARG A 142 -11.90 -1.77 9.16
C ARG A 142 -11.32 -1.16 7.88
N TRP A 143 -10.20 -1.68 7.41
CA TRP A 143 -9.52 -1.16 6.23
C TRP A 143 -10.02 -1.83 4.96
N GLU A 144 -10.30 -1.02 3.95
CA GLU A 144 -10.64 -1.47 2.60
C GLU A 144 -9.61 -0.87 1.63
N ILE A 145 -8.87 -1.71 0.91
CA ILE A 145 -7.90 -1.24 -0.07
C ILE A 145 -8.53 -1.31 -1.47
N ARG A 146 -8.43 -0.21 -2.21
CA ARG A 146 -8.92 -0.10 -3.59
C ARG A 146 -7.78 0.24 -4.53
N TYR A 147 -7.48 -0.70 -5.43
CA TYR A 147 -6.51 -0.48 -6.49
C TYR A 147 -7.18 0.22 -7.67
N THR A 148 -6.60 1.35 -8.09
CA THR A 148 -6.99 2.01 -9.34
C THR A 148 -5.95 1.66 -10.40
N THR A 149 -6.31 0.76 -11.30
CA THR A 149 -5.40 0.22 -12.32
C THR A 149 -6.15 -0.06 -13.62
N ALA A 150 -5.50 0.19 -14.75
CA ALA A 150 -6.07 0.03 -16.08
C ALA A 150 -5.80 -1.36 -16.68
N SER A 151 -4.85 -2.12 -16.12
CA SER A 151 -4.46 -3.43 -16.66
C SER A 151 -3.86 -4.34 -15.60
N ARG A 152 -3.83 -5.64 -15.90
CA ARG A 152 -3.17 -6.67 -15.08
C ARG A 152 -1.70 -6.35 -14.84
N ASP A 153 -0.99 -5.90 -15.87
CA ASP A 153 0.45 -5.65 -15.76
C ASP A 153 0.74 -4.39 -14.92
N ALA A 154 -0.09 -3.35 -15.04
CA ALA A 154 -0.01 -2.18 -14.17
C ALA A 154 -0.32 -2.53 -12.71
N TYR A 155 -1.26 -3.45 -12.49
CA TYR A 155 -1.56 -3.96 -11.15
C TYR A 155 -0.39 -4.75 -10.55
N ALA A 156 0.24 -5.64 -11.32
CA ALA A 156 1.46 -6.35 -10.89
C ALA A 156 2.58 -5.39 -10.49
N GLN A 157 2.78 -4.32 -11.28
CA GLN A 157 3.78 -3.29 -10.98
C GLN A 157 3.45 -2.52 -9.69
N GLN A 158 2.17 -2.26 -9.43
CA GLN A 158 1.72 -1.64 -8.18
C GLN A 158 2.05 -2.52 -6.98
N LEU A 159 1.71 -3.82 -7.04
CA LEU A 159 2.01 -4.76 -5.96
C LEU A 159 3.52 -4.87 -5.71
N ASP A 160 4.32 -5.05 -6.75
CA ASP A 160 5.79 -5.14 -6.64
C ASP A 160 6.41 -3.85 -6.10
N GLY A 161 5.96 -2.68 -6.58
CA GLY A 161 6.46 -1.38 -6.13
C GLY A 161 6.12 -1.06 -4.67
N LEU A 162 5.02 -1.61 -4.16
CA LEU A 162 4.62 -1.54 -2.75
C LEU A 162 5.27 -2.63 -1.89
N GLY A 163 5.98 -3.59 -2.49
CA GLY A 163 6.54 -4.75 -1.80
C GLY A 163 5.46 -5.70 -1.24
N ILE A 164 4.27 -5.70 -1.85
CA ILE A 164 3.16 -6.58 -1.49
C ILE A 164 3.40 -7.93 -2.18
N GLU A 165 3.30 -9.00 -1.41
CA GLU A 165 3.54 -10.35 -1.90
C GLU A 165 2.23 -11.11 -1.96
N LEU A 166 2.04 -11.92 -3.00
CA LEU A 166 0.88 -12.79 -3.09
C LEU A 166 1.17 -14.09 -2.33
N GLY A 167 0.18 -14.59 -1.61
CA GLY A 167 0.29 -15.71 -0.69
C GLY A 167 -0.80 -16.74 -0.94
N ALA A 168 -0.40 -17.96 -1.25
CA ALA A 168 -1.31 -19.10 -1.32
C ALA A 168 -1.20 -19.93 -0.03
N ILE A 169 -2.11 -19.67 0.90
CA ILE A 169 -2.20 -20.33 2.20
C ILE A 169 -2.93 -21.65 2.04
N GLN A 170 -2.34 -22.77 2.43
CA GLN A 170 -3.05 -24.05 2.43
C GLN A 170 -4.21 -24.03 3.44
N ARG A 171 -5.40 -24.49 3.05
CA ARG A 171 -6.57 -24.58 3.95
C ARG A 171 -6.28 -25.56 5.09
N GLU A 172 -6.02 -26.80 4.71
CA GLU A 172 -5.68 -27.90 5.62
C GLU A 172 -4.15 -28.08 5.64
N GLY A 173 -3.50 -27.39 6.57
CA GLY A 173 -2.06 -27.50 6.76
C GLY A 173 -1.37 -26.19 7.09
N PRO A 174 -0.09 -26.24 7.51
CA PRO A 174 0.64 -25.06 7.92
C PRO A 174 1.38 -24.38 6.77
N ALA A 175 1.33 -24.91 5.54
CA ALA A 175 2.13 -24.40 4.44
C ALA A 175 1.56 -23.13 3.80
N ILE A 176 2.46 -22.20 3.46
CA ILE A 176 2.19 -21.00 2.67
C ILE A 176 3.18 -20.97 1.51
N VAL A 177 2.69 -20.71 0.31
CA VAL A 177 3.54 -20.39 -0.85
C VAL A 177 3.43 -18.89 -1.11
N TYR A 178 4.54 -18.19 -1.03
CA TYR A 178 4.61 -16.77 -1.38
C TYR A 178 5.09 -16.62 -2.82
N ILE A 179 4.56 -15.62 -3.49
CA ILE A 179 4.84 -15.28 -4.86
C ILE A 179 5.27 -13.82 -4.87
N THR A 180 6.46 -13.57 -5.40
CA THR A 180 7.09 -12.25 -5.46
C THR A 180 7.45 -11.90 -6.89
N ASN A 181 7.70 -10.61 -7.15
CA ASN A 181 8.06 -10.08 -8.47
C ASN A 181 7.02 -10.42 -9.55
N LEU A 182 5.76 -10.11 -9.27
CA LEU A 182 4.60 -10.44 -10.10
C LEU A 182 4.70 -9.83 -11.51
N SER A 183 5.37 -8.68 -11.64
CA SER A 183 5.55 -7.96 -12.90
C SER A 183 6.79 -8.39 -13.69
N ARG A 184 7.86 -8.86 -13.03
CA ARG A 184 9.13 -9.19 -13.68
C ARG A 184 9.83 -10.39 -13.03
N GLY A 185 9.80 -11.55 -13.69
CA GLY A 185 10.56 -12.71 -13.23
C GLY A 185 10.02 -13.27 -11.92
N MET A 186 8.76 -13.71 -11.98
CA MET A 186 8.00 -14.24 -10.87
C MET A 186 8.78 -15.34 -10.13
N ALA A 187 8.83 -15.22 -8.80
CA ALA A 187 9.55 -16.14 -7.94
C ALA A 187 8.63 -16.67 -6.84
N THR A 188 8.76 -17.96 -6.54
CA THR A 188 8.00 -18.61 -5.47
C THR A 188 8.92 -18.97 -4.31
N ARG A 189 8.47 -18.74 -3.07
CA ARG A 189 9.12 -19.26 -1.87
C ARG A 189 8.10 -19.98 -0.99
N SER A 190 8.54 -21.01 -0.29
CA SER A 190 7.70 -21.72 0.68
C SER A 190 7.95 -21.20 2.09
N GLY A 191 6.92 -21.20 2.92
CA GLY A 191 7.04 -20.96 4.36
C GLY A 191 5.84 -21.49 5.13
N THR A 192 5.70 -21.06 6.37
CA THR A 192 4.77 -21.66 7.33
C THR A 192 3.86 -20.60 7.97
N LYS A 193 2.59 -20.93 8.22
CA LYS A 193 1.58 -20.07 8.88
C LYS A 193 2.09 -19.45 10.18
N SER A 194 2.80 -20.22 11.01
CA SER A 194 3.32 -19.75 12.31
C SER A 194 4.41 -18.68 12.20
N GLN A 195 5.10 -18.59 11.07
CA GLN A 195 6.16 -17.62 10.84
C GLN A 195 5.62 -16.32 10.22
N GLU A 196 4.41 -16.37 9.67
CA GLU A 196 3.80 -15.22 9.01
C GLU A 196 2.98 -14.42 10.02
N LYS A 197 3.39 -13.16 10.22
CA LYS A 197 2.76 -12.25 11.18
C LYS A 197 2.20 -11.00 10.51
N ARG A 198 2.38 -10.87 9.19
CA ARG A 198 1.92 -9.72 8.44
C ARG A 198 0.41 -9.75 8.29
N VAL A 199 -0.17 -8.55 8.24
CA VAL A 199 -1.56 -8.37 7.84
C VAL A 199 -1.69 -8.84 6.40
N PHE A 200 -2.74 -9.62 6.15
CA PHE A 200 -3.10 -10.04 4.81
C PHE A 200 -4.48 -9.53 4.44
N PHE A 201 -4.66 -9.28 3.14
CA PHE A 201 -5.95 -8.94 2.56
C PHE A 201 -6.34 -9.98 1.50
N ASN A 202 -7.63 -10.30 1.43
CA ASN A 202 -8.16 -11.20 0.40
C ASN A 202 -9.27 -10.51 -0.40
N TYR A 203 -9.16 -10.58 -1.72
CA TYR A 203 -10.20 -10.19 -2.66
C TYR A 203 -11.00 -11.42 -3.10
N ASN A 204 -12.20 -11.57 -2.57
CA ASN A 204 -13.05 -12.73 -2.86
C ASN A 204 -13.79 -12.64 -4.21
N ARG A 205 -13.87 -11.46 -4.84
CA ARG A 205 -14.64 -11.23 -6.07
C ARG A 205 -14.00 -10.12 -6.93
N GLY A 206 -14.34 -10.12 -8.22
CA GLY A 206 -13.97 -9.07 -9.17
C GLY A 206 -12.63 -9.29 -9.86
N VAL A 207 -12.29 -8.36 -10.77
CA VAL A 207 -11.15 -8.46 -11.69
C VAL A 207 -9.80 -8.62 -10.96
N LEU A 208 -9.65 -8.03 -9.77
CA LEU A 208 -8.43 -8.16 -8.96
C LEU A 208 -8.19 -9.60 -8.51
N ARG A 209 -9.25 -10.31 -8.12
CA ARG A 209 -9.17 -11.74 -7.77
C ARG A 209 -8.74 -12.56 -8.97
N ASP A 210 -9.31 -12.28 -10.14
CA ASP A 210 -9.00 -13.03 -11.36
C ASP A 210 -7.54 -12.83 -11.77
N TRP A 211 -7.00 -11.62 -11.56
CA TRP A 211 -5.57 -11.35 -11.77
C TRP A 211 -4.68 -12.03 -10.73
N ASP A 212 -5.05 -11.99 -9.45
CA ASP A 212 -4.31 -12.71 -8.41
C ASP A 212 -4.25 -14.22 -8.73
N ILE A 213 -5.37 -14.82 -9.17
CA ILE A 213 -5.43 -16.22 -9.62
C ILE A 213 -4.48 -16.44 -10.81
N GLN A 214 -4.55 -15.59 -11.83
CA GLN A 214 -3.67 -15.69 -13.01
C GLN A 214 -2.19 -15.60 -12.63
N PHE A 215 -1.82 -14.74 -11.68
CA PHE A 215 -0.45 -14.68 -11.20
C PHE A 215 -0.03 -15.96 -10.48
N ALA A 216 -0.91 -16.51 -9.63
CA ALA A 216 -0.61 -17.76 -8.94
C ALA A 216 -0.49 -18.96 -9.90
N GLU A 217 -1.33 -19.04 -10.92
CA GLU A 217 -1.23 -20.05 -11.97
C GLU A 217 0.04 -19.89 -12.81
N ALA A 218 0.39 -18.64 -13.18
CA ALA A 218 1.64 -18.34 -13.88
C ALA A 218 2.88 -18.69 -13.05
N ALA A 219 2.78 -18.63 -11.72
CA ALA A 219 3.81 -19.08 -10.78
C ALA A 219 3.89 -20.62 -10.64
N GLY A 220 2.99 -21.37 -11.27
CA GLY A 220 2.88 -22.82 -11.11
C GLY A 220 2.28 -23.27 -9.78
N VAL A 221 1.56 -22.39 -9.07
CA VAL A 221 0.94 -22.69 -7.77
C VAL A 221 -0.46 -23.27 -7.97
N ASN A 222 -0.69 -24.47 -7.43
CA ASN A 222 -2.01 -25.09 -7.44
C ASN A 222 -2.92 -24.46 -6.37
N LEU A 223 -4.06 -23.90 -6.80
CA LEU A 223 -5.00 -23.16 -5.95
C LEU A 223 -6.14 -24.00 -5.36
N ARG A 224 -6.33 -25.27 -5.73
CA ARG A 224 -7.50 -26.08 -5.33
C ARG A 224 -7.80 -26.03 -3.83
N ASP A 225 -6.75 -26.22 -3.01
CA ASP A 225 -6.88 -26.29 -1.55
C ASP A 225 -6.18 -25.10 -0.87
N LYS A 226 -6.06 -23.97 -1.58
CA LYS A 226 -5.35 -22.79 -1.08
C LYS A 226 -6.26 -21.56 -1.08
N LEU A 227 -6.12 -20.76 -0.04
CA LEU A 227 -6.67 -19.42 0.04
C LEU A 227 -5.63 -18.43 -0.47
N LEU A 228 -6.01 -17.62 -1.45
CA LEU A 228 -5.15 -16.60 -2.01
C LEU A 228 -5.32 -15.31 -1.21
N VAL A 229 -4.21 -14.74 -0.76
CA VAL A 229 -4.16 -13.53 0.05
C VAL A 229 -2.99 -12.65 -0.39
N GLN A 230 -3.04 -11.37 -0.08
CA GLN A 230 -1.96 -10.42 -0.30
C GLN A 230 -1.34 -10.05 1.04
N PHE A 231 -0.05 -10.29 1.21
CA PHE A 231 0.70 -9.96 2.42
C PHE A 231 1.28 -8.56 2.34
N TYR A 232 0.89 -7.72 3.29
CA TYR A 232 1.32 -6.33 3.35
C TYR A 232 2.54 -6.20 4.25
N PRO A 233 3.64 -5.60 3.80
CA PRO A 233 4.82 -5.43 4.63
C PRO A 233 4.52 -4.51 5.82
N PRO A 234 5.22 -4.67 6.97
CA PRO A 234 4.98 -3.87 8.17
C PRO A 234 5.11 -2.35 7.95
N THR A 235 5.98 -1.94 7.02
CA THR A 235 6.18 -0.53 6.64
C THR A 235 4.91 0.07 6.04
N ILE A 236 4.20 -0.67 5.19
CA ILE A 236 2.94 -0.24 4.60
C ILE A 236 1.84 -0.21 5.66
N GLN A 237 1.80 -1.19 6.57
CA GLN A 237 0.82 -1.21 7.67
C GLN A 237 0.94 0.06 8.55
N GLN A 238 2.16 0.46 8.90
CA GLN A 238 2.41 1.70 9.63
C GLN A 238 1.97 2.93 8.84
N THR A 239 2.27 2.97 7.53
CA THR A 239 1.86 4.06 6.64
C THR A 239 0.34 4.21 6.58
N LEU A 240 -0.40 3.10 6.47
CA LEU A 240 -1.87 3.12 6.45
C LEU A 240 -2.45 3.63 7.78
N LEU A 241 -1.86 3.21 8.91
CA LEU A 241 -2.26 3.68 10.23
C LEU A 241 -2.03 5.19 10.41
N GLU A 242 -0.90 5.70 9.92
CA GLU A 242 -0.60 7.13 9.95
C GLU A 242 -1.57 7.93 9.07
N LEU A 243 -1.88 7.43 7.88
CA LEU A 243 -2.84 8.06 6.96
C LEU A 243 -4.25 8.11 7.56
N GLU A 244 -4.68 7.01 8.20
CA GLU A 244 -5.93 6.96 8.94
C GLU A 244 -5.96 8.01 10.06
N ARG A 245 -4.93 8.03 10.90
CA ARG A 245 -4.81 8.97 12.02
C ARG A 245 -4.80 10.43 11.58
N ARG A 246 -4.11 10.72 10.48
CA ARG A 246 -4.06 12.08 9.91
C ARG A 246 -5.44 12.57 9.46
N LYS A 247 -6.32 11.65 9.04
CA LYS A 247 -7.68 11.98 8.57
C LYS A 247 -8.68 12.20 9.72
N LEU A 248 -8.41 11.66 10.92
CA LEU A 248 -9.31 11.72 12.08
C LEU A 248 -9.67 13.14 12.53
N GLY A 249 -8.79 14.14 12.33
CA GLY A 249 -9.10 15.55 12.59
C GLY A 249 -9.59 15.86 14.01
N GLY A 250 -9.20 15.06 15.01
CA GLY A 250 -9.63 15.19 16.41
C GLY A 250 -10.58 14.10 16.92
N ARG A 251 -11.01 13.18 16.05
CA ARG A 251 -11.78 11.98 16.41
C ARG A 251 -10.89 10.86 16.94
N THR A 252 -11.48 9.93 17.68
CA THR A 252 -10.77 8.76 18.19
C THR A 252 -10.78 7.63 17.15
N VAL A 253 -9.83 6.70 17.23
CA VAL A 253 -9.71 5.60 16.25
C VAL A 253 -10.89 4.63 16.38
N GLU A 254 -11.47 4.55 17.58
CA GLU A 254 -12.59 3.68 17.94
C GLU A 254 -13.92 4.09 17.28
N GLU A 255 -14.04 5.36 16.90
CA GLU A 255 -15.17 5.93 16.17
C GLU A 255 -15.14 5.60 14.67
N VAL A 256 -14.00 5.13 14.15
CA VAL A 256 -13.86 4.78 12.74
C VAL A 256 -14.57 3.47 12.46
N TYR A 257 -15.61 3.54 11.62
CA TYR A 257 -16.31 2.36 11.13
C TYR A 257 -15.55 1.73 9.95
N ARG A 258 -15.05 2.55 9.02
CA ARG A 258 -14.35 2.09 7.82
C ARG A 258 -13.38 3.14 7.31
N THR A 259 -12.20 2.71 6.86
CA THR A 259 -11.27 3.55 6.13
C THR A 259 -10.98 2.92 4.77
N VAL A 260 -11.32 3.62 3.70
CA VAL A 260 -11.08 3.20 2.32
C VAL A 260 -9.80 3.87 1.82
N PHE A 261 -8.79 3.06 1.51
CA PHE A 261 -7.53 3.53 0.95
C PHE A 261 -7.48 3.29 -0.55
N GLY A 262 -6.94 4.26 -1.27
CA GLY A 262 -6.61 4.15 -2.68
C GLY A 262 -5.11 4.01 -2.89
N VAL A 263 -4.72 3.41 -4.01
CA VAL A 263 -3.34 3.40 -4.49
C VAL A 263 -3.20 4.32 -5.70
N ARG A 264 -2.18 5.17 -5.72
CA ARG A 264 -1.87 6.05 -6.86
C ARG A 264 -0.36 6.11 -7.14
N PRO A 265 0.05 6.41 -8.38
CA PRO A 265 1.46 6.64 -8.69
C PRO A 265 1.96 7.95 -8.06
N ALA A 266 3.18 7.93 -7.50
CA ALA A 266 3.84 9.08 -6.92
C ALA A 266 5.37 9.02 -7.14
N GLY A 267 5.91 9.97 -7.90
CA GLY A 267 7.37 10.16 -8.02
C GLY A 267 8.17 8.95 -8.51
N GLY A 268 7.58 8.08 -9.34
CA GLY A 268 8.22 6.84 -9.82
C GLY A 268 8.01 5.62 -8.93
N SER A 269 7.23 5.76 -7.84
CA SER A 269 6.73 4.66 -7.01
C SER A 269 5.21 4.74 -6.87
N PHE A 270 4.63 3.99 -5.94
CA PHE A 270 3.22 4.03 -5.59
C PHE A 270 3.05 4.46 -4.13
N GLU A 271 1.98 5.20 -3.86
CA GLU A 271 1.62 5.62 -2.51
C GLU A 271 0.15 5.33 -2.20
N PHE A 272 -0.11 5.13 -0.92
CA PHE A 272 -1.47 5.04 -0.39
C PHE A 272 -2.01 6.44 -0.08
N TYR A 273 -3.31 6.62 -0.28
CA TYR A 273 -4.04 7.79 0.16
C TYR A 273 -5.41 7.38 0.68
N VAL A 274 -6.00 8.19 1.56
CA VAL A 274 -7.37 7.94 2.04
C VAL A 274 -8.36 8.45 1.00
N ILE A 275 -9.20 7.55 0.47
CA ILE A 275 -10.32 7.90 -0.41
C ILE A 275 -11.46 8.42 0.45
N ASP A 276 -11.87 7.62 1.44
CA ASP A 276 -13.00 7.92 2.30
C ASP A 276 -12.78 7.33 3.69
N GLN A 277 -13.38 7.98 4.70
CA GLN A 277 -13.39 7.50 6.07
C GLN A 277 -14.79 7.67 6.63
N THR A 278 -15.44 6.55 6.93
CA THR A 278 -16.77 6.50 7.52
C THR A 278 -16.65 6.30 9.02
N TYR A 279 -17.48 7.01 9.77
CA TYR A 279 -17.53 6.98 11.22
C TYR A 279 -18.86 6.37 11.69
N LYS A 280 -18.89 5.90 12.93
CA LYS A 280 -20.10 5.39 13.57
C LYS A 280 -21.10 6.51 13.88
#